data_AF-A0A432SSE8-F1
#
_entry.id   AF-A0A432SSE8-F1
#
_cell.length_a   1.000
_cell.length_b   1.000
_cell.length_c   1.000
_cell.angle_alpha   90.00
_cell.angle_beta   90.00
_cell.angle_gamma   90.00
#
_symmetry.space_group_name_H-M   'P 1'
#
loop_
_entity.id
_entity.type
_entity.pdbx_description
1 polymer ?
#
loop_
_entity_poly.entity_id
_entity_poly.type
_entity_poly.pdbx_seq_one_letter_code
_entity_poly.pdbx_strand_id
1 'polypeptide(L)' 'MIIKKEKLLKEIEVLLSYNPQKSVDINPNYIEYLELNDLESIKANLINKVGTIKQEDIVWLEQFKKYE' A
#
# COMPACT_ATOMS: atom_id res chain seq x y z
N MET A 1 -8.52 4.63 20.46
CA MET A 1 -7.17 4.57 19.83
C MET A 1 -6.94 3.29 19.04
N ILE A 2 -7.25 2.11 19.60
CA ILE A 2 -7.06 0.80 18.93
C ILE A 2 -7.79 0.70 17.58
N ILE A 3 -9.07 1.13 17.51
CA ILE A 3 -9.88 1.14 16.28
C ILE A 3 -9.21 1.90 15.12
N LYS A 4 -8.47 2.98 15.42
CA LYS A 4 -7.77 3.77 14.40
C LYS A 4 -6.55 3.01 13.86
N LYS A 5 -5.81 2.31 14.73
CA LYS A 5 -4.67 1.45 14.33
C LYS A 5 -5.13 0.26 13.48
N GLU A 6 -6.23 -0.39 13.86
CA GLU A 6 -6.83 -1.49 13.08
C GLU A 6 -7.23 -1.06 11.67
N LYS A 7 -7.85 0.12 11.55
CA LYS A 7 -8.22 0.67 10.26
C LYS A 7 -6.99 0.94 9.38
N LEU A 8 -5.95 1.55 9.95
CA LEU A 8 -4.69 1.81 9.24
C LEU A 8 -4.02 0.52 8.77
N LEU A 9 -4.02 -0.53 9.59
CA LEU A 9 -3.45 -1.82 9.22
C LEU A 9 -4.17 -2.44 8.03
N LYS A 10 -5.52 -2.48 8.03
CA LYS A 10 -6.28 -2.99 6.89
C LYS A 10 -6.00 -2.21 5.60
N GLU A 11 -5.88 -0.90 5.70
CA GLU A 11 -5.54 -0.06 4.55
C GLU A 11 -4.12 -0.35 4.03
N ILE A 12 -3.16 -0.61 4.93
CA ILE A 12 -1.79 -1.01 4.59
C ILE A 12 -1.77 -2.40 3.93
N GLU A 13 -2.52 -3.36 4.46
CA GLU A 13 -2.65 -4.72 3.88
C GLU A 13 -3.18 -4.66 2.45
N VAL A 14 -4.20 -3.85 2.19
CA VAL A 14 -4.74 -3.62 0.83
C VAL A 14 -3.71 -2.99 -0.10
N LEU A 15 -2.91 -2.05 0.39
CA LEU A 15 -1.84 -1.43 -0.42
C LEU A 15 -0.72 -2.42 -0.74
N LEU A 16 -0.42 -3.35 0.17
CA LEU A 16 0.56 -4.41 -0.02
C LEU A 16 0.05 -5.53 -0.94
N SER A 17 -1.24 -5.82 -0.90
CA SER A 17 -1.88 -6.85 -1.73
C SER A 17 -2.01 -6.47 -3.21
N TYR A 18 -1.51 -5.29 -3.62
CA TYR A 18 -1.37 -4.94 -5.04
C TYR A 18 -0.55 -5.99 -5.81
N ASN A 19 0.33 -6.74 -5.13
CA ASN A 19 0.91 -7.95 -5.69
C ASN A 19 0.10 -9.19 -5.26
N PRO A 20 -0.72 -9.79 -6.15
CA PRO A 20 -1.66 -10.87 -5.80
C PRO A 20 -0.99 -12.16 -5.30
N GLN A 21 0.34 -12.28 -5.40
CA GLN A 21 1.12 -13.40 -4.87
C GLN A 21 1.60 -13.21 -3.41
N LYS A 22 1.41 -12.02 -2.83
CA LYS A 22 1.81 -11.72 -1.44
C LYS A 22 0.63 -11.22 -0.64
N SER A 23 -0.09 -12.12 0.02
CA SER A 23 -0.91 -11.74 1.18
C SER A 23 0.02 -11.43 2.34
N VAL A 24 -0.03 -10.20 2.83
CA VAL A 24 0.66 -9.81 4.06
C VAL A 24 -0.41 -9.77 5.15
N ASP A 25 -0.49 -10.84 5.94
CA ASP A 25 -1.31 -10.85 7.15
C ASP A 25 -0.49 -10.30 8.30
N ILE A 26 -0.94 -9.19 8.89
CA ILE A 26 -0.28 -8.60 10.05
C ILE A 26 -0.91 -9.19 11.30
N ASN A 27 -0.09 -9.81 12.16
CA ASN A 27 -0.60 -10.40 13.40
C ASN A 27 -1.19 -9.29 14.31
N PRO A 28 -2.47 -9.40 14.68
CA PRO A 28 -3.19 -8.37 15.45
C PRO A 28 -2.61 -8.16 16.85
N ASN A 29 -1.84 -9.10 17.39
CA ASN A 29 -1.18 -8.94 18.69
C ASN A 29 -0.06 -7.87 18.65
N TYR A 30 0.43 -7.52 17.46
CA TYR A 30 1.43 -6.45 17.32
C TYR A 30 0.82 -5.04 17.40
N ILE A 31 -0.51 -4.91 17.35
CA ILE A 31 -1.19 -3.61 17.30
C ILE A 31 -0.93 -2.72 18.52
N GLU A 32 -0.69 -3.34 19.67
CA GLU A 32 -0.39 -2.65 20.92
C GLU A 32 1.00 -2.02 20.89
N TYR A 33 1.93 -2.62 20.14
CA TYR A 33 3.32 -2.18 19.99
C TYR A 33 3.53 -1.25 18.79
N LEU A 34 2.53 -1.13 17.91
CA LEU A 34 2.62 -0.30 16.70
C LEU A 34 2.24 1.14 17.01
N GLU A 35 3.16 2.07 16.82
CA GLU A 35 2.87 3.49 16.99
C GLU A 35 2.00 4.02 15.85
N LEU A 36 1.09 4.93 16.20
CA LEU A 36 0.12 5.44 15.23
C LEU A 36 0.80 6.27 14.13
N ASN A 37 1.81 7.05 14.49
CA ASN A 37 2.60 7.85 13.54
C ASN A 37 3.40 6.98 12.57
N ASP A 38 3.90 5.84 13.04
CA ASP A 38 4.62 4.89 12.18
C ASP A 38 3.68 4.27 11.16
N LEU A 39 2.48 3.86 11.58
CA LEU A 39 1.44 3.33 10.68
C LEU A 39 1.03 4.37 9.62
N GLU A 40 0.83 5.63 10.03
CA GLU A 40 0.51 6.70 9.08
C GLU A 40 1.65 6.95 8.08
N SER A 41 2.91 6.91 8.54
CA SER A 41 4.10 7.07 7.69
C SER A 41 4.27 5.91 6.70
N ILE A 42 4.06 4.67 7.16
CA ILE A 42 4.10 3.47 6.31
C ILE A 42 3.03 3.56 5.23
N LYS A 43 1.79 3.91 5.60
CA LYS A 43 0.69 4.08 4.64
C LYS A 43 1.02 5.15 3.60
N ALA A 44 1.53 6.31 4.00
CA ALA A 44 1.89 7.38 3.08
C ALA A 44 2.97 6.94 2.08
N ASN A 45 4.00 6.25 2.56
CA ASN A 45 5.06 5.69 1.71
C ASN A 45 4.53 4.64 0.72
N LEU A 46 3.60 3.78 1.15
CA LEU A 46 2.98 2.79 0.27
C LEU A 46 2.10 3.43 -0.80
N ILE A 47 1.31 4.44 -0.46
CA ILE A 47 0.50 5.20 -1.44
C ILE A 47 1.40 5.83 -2.49
N ASN A 48 2.51 6.45 -2.09
CA ASN A 48 3.47 7.04 -3.02
C ASN A 48 4.05 5.97 -3.97
N LYS A 49 4.47 4.81 -3.44
CA LYS A 49 4.98 3.70 -4.25
C LYS A 49 3.94 3.17 -5.24
N VAL A 50 2.71 2.93 -4.79
CA VAL A 50 1.61 2.45 -5.65
C VAL A 50 1.28 3.49 -6.72
N GLY A 51 1.31 4.78 -6.38
CA GLY A 51 1.10 5.88 -7.33
C GLY A 51 2.19 5.95 -8.40
N THR A 52 3.46 5.84 -8.01
CA THR A 52 4.60 5.80 -8.94
C THR A 52 4.52 4.60 -9.88
N ILE A 53 4.23 3.40 -9.35
CA ILE A 53 4.08 2.19 -10.19
C ILE A 53 2.96 2.38 -11.23
N LYS A 54 1.80 2.91 -10.83
CA LYS A 54 0.72 3.20 -11.78
C LYS A 54 1.11 4.19 -12.87
N GLN A 55 1.91 5.21 -12.55
CA GLN A 55 2.40 6.15 -13.55
C GLN A 55 3.40 5.49 -14.50
N GLU A 56 4.32 4.68 -13.98
CA GLU A 56 5.27 3.91 -14.80
C GLU A 56 4.54 2.96 -15.76
N ASP A 57 3.51 2.24 -15.28
CA ASP A 57 2.70 1.35 -16.11
C ASP A 57 1.96 2.10 -17.22
N ILE A 58 1.41 3.28 -16.93
CA ILE A 58 0.74 4.13 -17.93
C ILE A 58 1.74 4.61 -18.98
N VAL A 59 2.90 5.11 -18.55
CA VAL A 59 3.96 5.56 -19.46
C VAL A 59 4.46 4.41 -20.34
N TRP A 60 4.62 3.21 -19.76
CA TRP A 60 4.98 2.01 -20.49
C TRP A 60 3.92 1.66 -21.55
N LEU A 61 2.63 1.69 -21.20
CA LEU A 61 1.52 1.42 -22.13
C LEU A 61 1.42 2.46 -23.26
N GLU A 62 1.72 3.74 -23.00
CA GLU A 62 1.72 4.79 -24.01
C GLU A 62 2.79 4.58 -25.09
N GLN A 63 3.91 3.92 -24.77
CA GLN A 63 4.94 3.58 -25.75
C GLN A 63 4.44 2.61 -26.83
N PHE A 64 3.43 1.78 -26.51
CA PHE A 64 2.83 0.83 -27.45
C PHE A 64 1.67 1.41 -28.27
N LYS A 65 1.13 2.58 -27.89
CA LYS A 65 0.05 3.24 -28.63
C LYS A 65 0.50 3.98 -29.89
N LYS A 66 1.80 4.00 -30.19
CA LYS A 66 2.34 4.73 -31.37
C LYS A 66 2.33 3.89 -32.64
N TYR A 67 1.16 3.43 -33.12
CA TYR A 67 0.92 3.12 -34.54
C TYR A 67 -0.60 3.12 -34.82
N GLU A 68 -1.14 4.29 -35.16
CA GLU A 68 -2.26 4.47 -36.10
C GLU A 68 -1.92 5.62 -37.06
#